data_AF-A0A413W6M9-F1
#
_entry.id   AF-A0A413W6M9-F1
#
_cell.length_a   1.000
_cell.length_b   1.000
_cell.length_c   1.000
_cell.angle_alpha   90.00
_cell.angle_beta   90.00
_cell.angle_gamma   90.00
#
_symmetry.space_group_name_H-M   'P 1'
#
loop_
_entity.id
_entity.type
_entity.pdbx_description
1 polymer ?
#
loop_
_entity_poly.entity_id
_entity_poly.type
_entity_poly.pdbx_seq_one_letter_code
_entity_poly.pdbx_strand_id
1 'polypeptide(L)' 'MAANKRRKGGQKVPKIRDFDRVTALYERLSKDDEQQGESNSILNQKRFLEDFARKSGMTNIKHFTDDGYIGRNFAGVR' A
#
# COMPACT_ATOMS: atom_id res chain seq x y z
N MET A 1 -0.46 21.56 52.62
CA MET A 1 -0.26 20.31 51.85
C MET A 1 -0.80 20.51 50.45
N ALA A 2 0.06 20.67 49.43
CA ALA A 2 -0.37 20.91 48.04
C ALA A 2 -0.39 19.58 47.26
N ALA A 3 -1.56 19.20 46.76
CA ALA A 3 -1.74 17.99 45.98
C ALA A 3 -1.23 18.18 44.54
N ASN A 4 -0.14 17.52 44.19
CA ASN A 4 0.47 17.59 42.86
C ASN A 4 -0.27 16.65 41.89
N LYS A 5 -1.29 17.16 41.20
CA LYS A 5 -2.06 16.40 40.22
C LYS A 5 -1.27 16.34 38.90
N ARG A 6 -0.45 15.29 38.75
CA ARG A 6 0.28 14.96 37.51
C ARG A 6 -0.69 14.92 36.32
N ARG A 7 -0.66 15.95 35.47
CA ARG A 7 -1.33 15.95 34.18
C ARG A 7 -0.53 15.06 33.23
N LYS A 8 -0.98 13.81 33.04
CA LYS A 8 -0.49 12.97 31.93
C LYS A 8 -1.09 13.50 30.63
N GLY A 9 -0.41 14.46 30.01
CA GLY A 9 -0.64 14.84 28.62
C GLY A 9 -0.11 13.73 27.71
N GLY A 10 -0.89 12.67 27.52
CA GLY A 10 -0.66 11.72 26.44
C GLY A 10 -0.97 12.43 25.13
N GLN A 11 0.01 12.54 24.24
CA GLN A 11 -0.14 13.08 22.90
C GLN A 11 -1.31 12.34 22.21
N LYS A 12 -2.42 13.04 21.96
CA LYS A 12 -3.55 12.50 21.20
C LYS A 12 -3.08 12.32 19.76
N VAL A 13 -2.64 11.12 19.41
CA VAL A 13 -2.54 10.72 18.00
C VAL A 13 -3.91 10.96 17.35
N PRO A 14 -3.98 11.71 16.25
CA PRO A 14 -5.25 11.99 15.61
C PRO A 14 -5.90 10.65 15.23
N LYS A 15 -7.17 10.47 15.65
CA LYS A 15 -7.97 9.34 15.21
C LYS A 15 -8.22 9.49 13.72
N ILE A 16 -7.38 8.84 12.91
CA ILE A 16 -7.60 8.66 11.47
C ILE A 16 -8.97 7.99 11.34
N ARG A 17 -9.91 8.64 10.65
CA ARG A 17 -11.25 8.07 10.45
C ARG A 17 -11.08 6.83 9.57
N ASP A 18 -11.91 5.81 9.77
CA ASP A 18 -11.76 4.57 9.00
C ASP A 18 -11.92 4.78 7.49
N PHE A 19 -12.66 5.83 7.08
CA PHE A 19 -12.76 6.27 5.68
C PHE A 19 -11.45 6.86 5.11
N ASP A 20 -10.55 7.34 5.96
CA ASP A 20 -9.24 7.86 5.54
C ASP A 20 -8.22 6.72 5.33
N ARG A 21 -8.56 5.49 5.76
CA ARG A 21 -7.69 4.32 5.62
C ARG A 21 -7.91 3.66 4.27
N VAL A 22 -6.82 3.37 3.59
CA VAL A 22 -6.78 2.67 2.30
C VAL A 22 -6.31 1.24 2.55
N THR A 23 -6.97 0.28 1.89
CA THR A 23 -6.44 -1.08 1.77
C THR A 23 -5.51 -1.12 0.56
N ALA A 24 -4.19 -1.09 0.81
CA ALA A 24 -3.20 -1.17 -0.25
C ALA A 24 -2.96 -2.62 -0.66
N LEU A 25 -3.19 -2.94 -1.93
CA LEU A 25 -2.81 -4.20 -2.56
C LEU A 25 -1.57 -3.93 -3.41
N TYR A 26 -0.51 -4.70 -3.18
CA TYR A 26 0.77 -4.50 -3.86
C TYR A 26 1.07 -5.71 -4.73
N GLU A 27 1.31 -5.46 -6.02
CA GLU A 27 1.69 -6.47 -7.01
C GLU A 27 3.08 -6.19 -7.55
N ARG A 28 3.82 -7.24 -7.86
CA ARG A 28 5.15 -7.13 -8.48
C ARG A 28 5.32 -8.18 -9.55
N LEU A 29 6.08 -7.86 -10.59
CA LEU A 29 6.41 -8.86 -11.60
C LEU A 29 7.10 -10.07 -10.97
N SER A 30 6.71 -11.24 -11.45
CA SER A 30 7.46 -12.45 -11.14
C SER A 30 8.80 -12.40 -11.89
N LYS A 31 9.85 -12.95 -11.28
CA LYS A 31 11.18 -13.00 -11.91
C LYS A 31 11.18 -13.68 -13.28
N ASP A 32 10.28 -14.64 -13.47
CA ASP A 32 10.17 -15.40 -14.73
C ASP A 32 9.46 -14.58 -15.81
N ASP A 33 8.51 -13.72 -15.43
CA ASP A 33 7.79 -12.82 -16.36
C ASP A 33 8.56 -11.54 -16.70
N GLU A 34 9.64 -11.21 -15.99
CA GLU A 34 10.55 -10.12 -16.37
C GLU A 34 11.11 -10.31 -17.80
N GLN A 35 11.25 -11.57 -18.26
CA GLN A 35 11.74 -11.91 -19.60
C GLN A 35 10.64 -12.01 -20.67
N GLN A 36 9.38 -12.26 -20.28
CA GLN A 36 8.28 -12.49 -21.22
C GLN A 36 7.23 -11.36 -21.26
N GLY A 37 7.36 -10.37 -20.38
CA GLY A 37 6.47 -9.21 -20.32
C GLY A 37 5.36 -9.35 -19.29
N GLU A 38 4.82 -8.20 -18.90
CA GLU A 38 4.12 -7.91 -17.65
C GLU A 38 2.85 -8.75 -17.35
N SER A 39 2.28 -9.36 -18.39
CA SER A 39 0.82 -9.39 -18.50
C SER A 39 0.13 -10.48 -17.67
N ASN A 40 0.74 -11.66 -17.49
CA ASN A 40 0.03 -12.80 -16.90
C ASN A 40 0.13 -12.88 -15.38
N SER A 41 1.30 -12.63 -14.78
CA SER A 41 1.43 -12.69 -13.32
C SER A 41 0.79 -11.50 -12.61
N ILE A 42 0.97 -10.28 -13.13
CA ILE A 42 0.38 -9.08 -12.52
C ILE A 42 -1.15 -9.17 -12.51
N LEU A 43 -1.76 -9.61 -13.62
CA LEU A 43 -3.22 -9.73 -13.71
C LEU A 43 -3.76 -10.76 -12.70
N ASN A 44 -3.10 -11.91 -12.58
CA ASN A 44 -3.48 -12.95 -11.63
C ASN A 44 -3.30 -12.49 -10.18
N GLN A 45 -2.22 -11.77 -9.87
CA GLN A 45 -1.97 -11.21 -8.53
C GLN A 45 -3.05 -10.19 -8.15
N LYS A 46 -3.36 -9.24 -9.05
CA LYS A 46 -4.41 -8.23 -8.82
C LYS A 46 -5.74 -8.90 -8.49
N ARG A 47 -6.15 -9.86 -9.31
CA ARG A 47 -7.41 -10.58 -9.11
C ARG A 47 -7.42 -11.33 -7.77
N PHE A 48 -6.34 -12.02 -7.44
CA PHE A 48 -6.26 -12.80 -6.21
C PHE A 48 -6.33 -11.92 -4.96
N LEU A 49 -5.56 -10.83 -4.93
CA LEU A 49 -5.52 -9.88 -3.82
C LEU A 49 -6.87 -9.16 -3.66
N GLU A 50 -7.50 -8.76 -4.77
CA GLU A 50 -8.79 -8.10 -4.74
C GLU A 50 -9.89 -9.04 -4.24
N ASP A 51 -9.95 -10.28 -4.75
CA ASP A 51 -10.89 -11.30 -4.28
C ASP A 51 -10.73 -11.55 -2.77
N PHE A 52 -9.49 -11.65 -2.29
CA PHE A 52 -9.20 -11.83 -0.87
C PHE A 52 -9.66 -10.63 -0.03
N ALA A 53 -9.34 -9.41 -0.47
CA ALA A 53 -9.70 -8.19 0.24
C ALA A 53 -11.22 -8.01 0.32
N ARG A 54 -11.92 -8.26 -0.79
CA ARG A 54 -13.40 -8.20 -0.86
C ARG A 54 -14.05 -9.25 0.03
N LYS A 55 -13.60 -10.50 -0.02
CA LYS A 55 -14.11 -11.58 0.86
C LYS A 55 -13.88 -11.29 2.34
N SER A 56 -12.81 -10.56 2.65
CA SER A 56 -12.45 -10.14 4.02
C SER A 56 -13.16 -8.86 4.46
N GLY A 57 -14.04 -8.27 3.64
CA GLY A 57 -14.76 -7.03 3.96
C GLY A 57 -13.87 -5.78 3.98
N MET A 58 -12.67 -5.85 3.38
CA MET A 58 -11.79 -4.69 3.26
C MET A 58 -12.35 -3.71 2.23
N THR A 59 -12.32 -2.43 2.57
CA THR A 59 -12.84 -1.34 1.74
C THR A 59 -11.73 -0.37 1.34
N ASN A 60 -12.04 0.56 0.43
CA ASN A 60 -11.09 1.55 -0.07
C ASN A 60 -9.80 0.90 -0.63
N ILE A 61 -10.00 -0.10 -1.49
CA ILE A 61 -8.91 -0.88 -2.09
C ILE A 61 -8.17 -0.02 -3.13
N LYS A 62 -6.84 0.00 -3.06
CA LYS A 62 -5.96 0.60 -4.08
C LYS A 62 -4.85 -0.38 -4.45
N HIS A 63 -4.65 -0.54 -5.75
CA HIS A 63 -3.58 -1.35 -6.31
C HIS A 63 -2.31 -0.52 -6.53
N PHE A 64 -1.16 -1.12 -6.24
CA PHE A 64 0.17 -0.57 -6.43
C PHE A 64 1.01 -1.63 -7.15
N THR A 65 1.35 -1.37 -8.40
CA THR A 65 2.11 -2.33 -9.23
C THR A 65 3.54 -1.87 -9.38
N ASP A 66 4.49 -2.75 -9.09
CA ASP A 66 5.92 -2.59 -9.36
C ASP A 66 6.31 -3.55 -10.49
N ASP A 67 6.57 -3.00 -11.67
CA ASP A 67 7.00 -3.72 -12.87
C ASP A 67 8.51 -3.99 -12.87
N GLY A 68 9.20 -3.82 -11.73
CA GLY A 68 10.66 -3.99 -11.63
C GLY A 68 11.47 -2.93 -12.39
N TYR A 69 10.86 -1.98 -13.10
CA TYR A 69 11.58 -0.97 -13.88
C TYR A 69 11.90 0.27 -13.04
N ILE A 70 12.83 0.10 -12.09
CA ILE A 70 13.45 1.20 -11.36
C ILE A 70 14.45 1.93 -12.28
N GLY A 71 13.96 2.92 -13.03
CA GLY A 71 14.76 4.08 -13.45
C GLY A 71 15.48 3.99 -14.79
N ARG A 72 14.83 4.51 -15.84
CA ARG A 72 15.46 5.41 -16.83
C ARG A 72 14.46 6.44 -17.37
N ASN A 73 13.95 7.32 -16.51
CA ASN A 73 13.40 8.61 -16.95
C ASN A 73 14.20 9.80 -16.37
N PHE A 74 15.52 9.65 -16.21
CA PHE A 74 16.42 10.80 -16.23
C PHE A 74 16.79 11.11 -17.68
N ALA A 75 15.81 11.62 -18.42
CA ALA A 75 16.04 12.19 -19.74
C ALA A 75 16.70 13.56 -19.57
N GLY A 76 18.01 13.63 -19.79
CA GLY A 76 18.71 14.87 -20.13
C GLY A 76 19.19 15.73 -18.96
N VAL A 77 20.44 15.52 -18.57
CA VAL A 77 21.33 16.66 -18.25
C VAL A 77 22.67 16.36 -18.92
N ARG A 78 22.82 16.87 -20.15
CA ARG A 78 24.11 17.22 -20.72
C ARG A 78 24.09 18.72 -20.93
#